data_AF-A0A956SLH3-F1
#
_entry.id   AF-A0A956SLH3-F1
#
_cell.length_a   1.000
_cell.length_b   1.000
_cell.length_c   1.000
_cell.angle_alpha   90.00
_cell.angle_beta   90.00
_cell.angle_gamma   90.00
#
_symmetry.space_group_name_H-M   'P 1'
#
loop_
_entity.id
_entity.type
_entity.pdbx_description
1 polymer ?
#
loop_
_entity_poly.entity_id
_entity_poly.type
_entity_poly.pdbx_seq_one_letter_code
_entity_poly.pdbx_strand_id
1 'polypeptide(L)'
;GAGGGMAAHELTKAGAKVCLLEAGQHYDPADPKYITQMKWPWQSPRRGASTRYRPFGDFDAAYGGWDIEGEPYTTAPGTRFRWFRSRMLGGRTNHWGRISLRFGPDDFKRKSIDGLGEDWPIGYEDIAPFYDQVDRLIGVFGSRENLPNDSDSIFLPAPKPRLHELMIKKANKRLGITTIPSRLSILTAPVNE
;
A
#
# COMPACT_ATOMS: atom_id res chain seq x y z
N GLY A 1 -5.62 10.69 -3.77
CA GLY A 1 -5.03 9.38 -3.41
C GLY A 1 -4.11 9.46 -2.20
N ALA A 2 -3.39 8.39 -1.83
CA ALA A 2 -2.60 8.27 -0.58
C ALA A 2 -1.88 9.57 -0.12
N GLY A 3 -0.91 10.07 -0.89
CA GLY A 3 -0.13 11.24 -0.50
C GLY A 3 -0.96 12.53 -0.37
N GLY A 4 -1.75 12.87 -1.39
CA GLY A 4 -2.60 14.06 -1.34
C GLY A 4 -3.72 13.99 -0.29
N GLY A 5 -4.23 12.79 -0.01
CA GLY A 5 -5.21 12.54 1.04
C GLY A 5 -4.63 12.75 2.43
N MET A 6 -3.42 12.24 2.70
CA MET A 6 -2.72 12.49 3.96
C MET A 6 -2.34 13.97 4.13
N ALA A 7 -1.85 14.62 3.07
CA ALA A 7 -1.59 16.06 3.12
C ALA A 7 -2.85 16.87 3.46
N ALA A 8 -3.98 16.57 2.82
CA ALA A 8 -5.25 17.21 3.13
C ALA A 8 -5.73 16.90 4.56
N HIS A 9 -5.55 15.67 5.04
CA HIS A 9 -5.89 15.27 6.40
C HIS A 9 -5.12 16.09 7.44
N GLU A 10 -3.79 16.16 7.31
CA GLU A 10 -2.95 16.91 8.25
C GLU A 10 -3.20 18.42 8.19
N LEU A 11 -3.29 18.99 6.99
CA LEU A 11 -3.53 20.42 6.81
C LEU A 11 -4.88 20.86 7.38
N THR A 12 -5.95 20.07 7.16
CA THR A 12 -7.27 20.40 7.70
C THR A 12 -7.34 20.23 9.22
N LYS A 13 -6.68 19.22 9.79
CA LYS A 13 -6.55 19.07 11.25
C LYS A 13 -5.78 20.23 11.88
N ALA A 14 -4.81 20.81 11.16
CA ALA A 14 -4.11 22.02 11.58
C ALA A 14 -4.94 23.31 11.40
N GLY A 15 -6.19 23.23 10.90
CA GLY A 15 -7.10 24.36 10.77
C GLY A 15 -7.07 25.07 9.40
N ALA A 16 -6.33 24.56 8.43
CA ALA A 16 -6.30 25.14 7.09
C ALA A 16 -7.59 24.82 6.31
N LYS A 17 -8.04 25.77 5.48
CA LYS A 17 -9.08 25.54 4.48
C LYS A 17 -8.45 24.92 3.23
N VAL A 18 -8.76 23.66 2.95
CA VAL A 18 -8.15 22.89 1.86
C VAL A 18 -9.19 22.62 0.76
N CYS A 19 -8.82 22.89 -0.49
CA CYS A 19 -9.55 22.40 -1.66
C CYS A 19 -8.84 21.16 -2.22
N LEU A 20 -9.53 20.02 -2.24
CA LEU A 20 -9.02 18.78 -2.81
C LEU A 20 -9.62 18.56 -4.20
N LEU A 21 -8.76 18.47 -5.20
CA LEU A 21 -9.14 18.17 -6.57
C LEU A 21 -8.75 16.72 -6.90
N GLU A 22 -9.72 15.95 -7.40
CA GLU A 22 -9.51 14.60 -7.91
C GLU A 22 -10.00 14.55 -9.35
N ALA A 23 -9.13 14.09 -10.26
CA ALA A 23 -9.45 14.03 -11.69
C ALA A 23 -10.39 12.87 -12.02
N GLY A 24 -10.42 11.85 -11.16
CA GLY A 24 -11.26 10.68 -11.30
C GLY A 24 -12.64 10.81 -10.70
N GLN A 25 -13.38 9.71 -10.79
CA GLN A 25 -14.72 9.63 -10.21
C GLN A 25 -14.69 9.55 -8.68
N HIS A 26 -15.80 9.97 -8.08
CA HIS A 26 -16.04 9.76 -6.66
C HIS A 26 -16.11 8.26 -6.34
N TYR A 27 -15.58 7.89 -5.17
CA TYR A 27 -15.59 6.51 -4.67
C TYR A 27 -15.63 6.55 -3.15
N ASP A 28 -16.47 5.72 -2.55
CA ASP A 28 -16.61 5.60 -1.11
C ASP A 28 -16.56 4.13 -0.70
N PRO A 29 -15.49 3.64 -0.06
CA PRO A 29 -15.40 2.24 0.35
C PRO A 29 -16.46 1.84 1.40
N ALA A 30 -17.15 2.79 2.06
CA ALA A 30 -18.21 2.52 3.02
C ALA A 30 -19.61 2.40 2.38
N ASP A 31 -19.81 2.93 1.16
CA ASP A 31 -21.09 2.82 0.46
C ASP A 31 -21.25 1.38 -0.11
N PRO A 32 -22.34 0.67 0.25
CA PRO A 32 -22.59 -0.71 -0.20
C PRO A 32 -22.52 -0.93 -1.71
N LYS A 33 -22.75 0.10 -2.53
CA LYS A 33 -22.67 -0.04 -3.99
C LYS A 33 -21.25 -0.37 -4.47
N TYR A 34 -20.22 0.09 -3.75
CA TYR A 34 -18.81 -0.12 -4.06
C TYR A 34 -18.21 -1.37 -3.40
N ILE A 35 -18.94 -2.03 -2.49
CA ILE A 35 -18.53 -3.28 -1.85
C ILE A 35 -18.84 -4.44 -2.81
N THR A 36 -17.89 -4.75 -3.69
CA THR A 36 -18.04 -5.74 -4.77
C THR A 36 -17.29 -7.05 -4.54
N GLN A 37 -16.48 -7.16 -3.48
CA GLN A 37 -15.52 -8.26 -3.28
C GLN A 37 -16.19 -9.64 -3.14
N MET A 38 -17.44 -9.67 -2.67
CA MET A 38 -18.23 -10.88 -2.46
C MET A 38 -19.32 -11.09 -3.52
N LYS A 39 -19.34 -10.26 -4.58
CA LYS A 39 -20.31 -10.42 -5.68
C LYS A 39 -19.91 -11.57 -6.58
N TRP A 40 -20.91 -12.33 -7.00
CA TRP A 40 -20.75 -13.44 -7.91
C TRP A 40 -20.65 -12.96 -9.37
N PRO A 41 -19.90 -13.66 -10.23
CA PRO A 41 -19.76 -13.31 -11.65
C PRO A 41 -21.10 -13.07 -12.36
N TRP A 42 -22.13 -13.88 -12.08
CA TRP A 42 -23.44 -13.74 -12.73
C TRP A 42 -24.24 -12.50 -12.33
N GLN A 43 -23.83 -11.79 -11.27
CA GLN A 43 -24.44 -10.52 -10.88
C GLN A 43 -23.93 -9.34 -11.72
N SER A 44 -22.90 -9.55 -12.53
CA SER A 44 -22.44 -8.59 -13.53
C SER A 44 -22.91 -9.01 -14.93
N PRO A 45 -23.46 -8.07 -15.75
CA PRO A 45 -23.72 -8.33 -17.17
C PRO A 45 -22.48 -8.76 -17.95
N ARG A 46 -21.29 -8.36 -17.49
CA ARG A 46 -19.98 -8.75 -18.06
C ARG A 46 -19.44 -10.06 -17.51
N ARG A 47 -20.16 -10.76 -16.64
CA ARG A 47 -19.68 -11.98 -15.95
C ARG A 47 -18.34 -11.79 -15.23
N GLY A 48 -18.06 -10.58 -14.73
CA GLY A 48 -16.78 -10.23 -14.12
C GLY A 48 -15.67 -9.89 -15.11
N ALA A 49 -15.91 -9.92 -16.42
CA ALA A 49 -14.91 -9.59 -17.43
C ALA A 49 -14.37 -8.16 -17.28
N SER A 50 -13.12 -8.00 -17.66
CA SER A 50 -12.43 -6.71 -17.59
C SER A 50 -12.98 -5.70 -18.60
N THR A 51 -12.71 -4.43 -18.33
CA THR A 51 -12.93 -3.33 -19.27
C THR A 51 -11.64 -2.54 -19.43
N ARG A 52 -11.61 -1.62 -20.41
CA ARG A 52 -10.48 -0.68 -20.56
C ARG A 52 -10.14 0.05 -19.26
N TYR A 53 -11.16 0.42 -18.48
CA TYR A 53 -11.03 1.20 -17.25
C TYR A 53 -11.04 0.36 -15.96
N ARG A 54 -11.13 -0.97 -16.10
CA ARG A 54 -11.06 -1.98 -15.02
C ARG A 54 -10.37 -3.23 -15.57
N PRO A 55 -9.04 -3.17 -15.79
CA PRO A 55 -8.33 -4.24 -16.47
C PRO A 55 -8.27 -5.53 -15.65
N PHE A 56 -8.47 -5.46 -14.33
CA PHE A 56 -8.46 -6.61 -13.42
C PHE A 56 -9.84 -7.26 -13.19
N GLY A 57 -10.84 -6.87 -13.99
CA GLY A 57 -12.18 -7.45 -13.92
C GLY A 57 -13.23 -6.46 -13.43
N ASP A 58 -14.49 -6.80 -13.64
CA ASP A 58 -15.60 -5.87 -13.42
C ASP A 58 -15.80 -5.45 -11.96
N PHE A 59 -15.37 -6.29 -11.04
CA PHE A 59 -15.47 -6.08 -9.59
C PHE A 59 -14.24 -5.40 -8.99
N ASP A 60 -13.23 -5.10 -9.80
CA ASP A 60 -12.07 -4.33 -9.36
C ASP A 60 -12.50 -2.96 -8.82
N ALA A 61 -12.02 -2.63 -7.63
CA ALA A 61 -12.28 -1.34 -7.00
C ALA A 61 -11.60 -0.20 -7.77
N ALA A 62 -10.44 -0.46 -8.39
CA ALA A 62 -9.72 0.56 -9.13
C ALA A 62 -10.42 0.92 -10.43
N TYR A 63 -10.65 2.21 -10.63
CA TYR A 63 -10.96 2.75 -11.94
C TYR A 63 -9.72 3.40 -12.54
N GLY A 64 -9.40 3.04 -13.78
CA GLY A 64 -8.21 3.50 -14.47
C GLY A 64 -7.61 2.38 -15.31
N GLY A 65 -6.30 2.41 -15.52
CA GLY A 65 -5.70 1.42 -16.38
C GLY A 65 -4.23 1.65 -16.64
N TRP A 66 -3.72 0.86 -17.58
CA TRP A 66 -2.39 1.05 -18.13
C TRP A 66 -2.33 2.26 -19.05
N ASP A 67 -3.39 2.51 -19.83
CA ASP A 67 -3.47 3.61 -20.78
C ASP A 67 -4.65 4.52 -20.43
N ILE A 68 -4.34 5.75 -20.01
CA ILE A 68 -5.34 6.77 -19.75
C ILE A 68 -5.32 7.76 -20.91
N GLU A 69 -6.51 8.01 -21.46
CA GLU A 69 -6.70 8.95 -22.55
C GLU A 69 -6.27 10.36 -22.13
N GLY A 70 -5.51 11.05 -22.99
CA GLY A 70 -4.92 12.35 -22.70
C GLY A 70 -3.67 12.32 -21.80
N GLU A 71 -3.22 11.15 -21.35
CA GLU A 71 -2.06 11.02 -20.45
C GLU A 71 -1.04 9.97 -20.94
N PRO A 72 -0.33 10.24 -22.05
CA PRO A 72 0.63 9.31 -22.62
C PRO A 72 1.86 9.11 -21.73
N TYR A 73 2.48 7.93 -21.79
CA TYR A 73 3.81 7.74 -21.24
C TYR A 73 4.85 8.45 -22.08
N THR A 74 5.87 8.99 -21.41
CA THR A 74 7.13 9.35 -22.06
C THR A 74 8.15 8.27 -21.74
N THR A 75 8.75 7.68 -22.77
CA THR A 75 9.76 6.62 -22.62
C THR A 75 11.01 6.97 -23.43
N ALA A 76 12.18 6.65 -22.90
CA ALA A 76 13.43 6.83 -23.65
C ALA A 76 13.50 5.87 -24.86
N PRO A 77 14.23 6.22 -25.94
CA PRO A 77 14.43 5.32 -27.08
C PRO A 77 14.92 3.94 -26.65
N GLY A 78 14.33 2.87 -27.21
CA GLY A 78 14.68 1.48 -26.90
C GLY A 78 14.15 0.96 -25.56
N THR A 79 13.45 1.78 -24.77
CA THR A 79 12.88 1.37 -23.48
C THR A 79 11.38 1.12 -23.56
N ARG A 80 10.85 0.37 -22.59
CA ARG A 80 9.42 0.16 -22.40
C ARG A 80 9.07 0.46 -20.95
N PHE A 81 8.08 1.32 -20.74
CA PHE A 81 7.57 1.64 -19.41
C PHE A 81 6.05 1.66 -19.45
N ARG A 82 5.42 1.05 -18.45
CA ARG A 82 3.98 1.14 -18.19
C ARG A 82 3.75 1.20 -16.70
N TRP A 83 2.73 1.92 -16.28
CA TRP A 83 2.41 2.09 -14.86
C TRP A 83 0.91 2.09 -14.65
N PHE A 84 0.41 1.16 -13.84
CA PHE A 84 -1.02 1.18 -13.54
C PHE A 84 -1.39 2.45 -12.77
N ARG A 85 -2.34 3.21 -13.32
CA ARG A 85 -2.84 4.47 -12.76
C ARG A 85 -4.32 4.33 -12.43
N SER A 86 -4.67 4.66 -11.19
CA SER A 86 -6.07 4.81 -10.77
C SER A 86 -6.48 6.28 -10.84
N ARG A 87 -7.62 6.54 -11.46
CA ARG A 87 -8.29 7.85 -11.53
C ARG A 87 -9.62 7.75 -10.77
N MET A 88 -9.54 7.93 -9.46
CA MET A 88 -10.69 7.88 -8.55
C MET A 88 -10.31 8.46 -7.19
N LEU A 89 -11.30 8.91 -6.41
CA LEU A 89 -11.09 9.32 -5.02
C LEU A 89 -10.44 8.19 -4.20
N GLY A 90 -9.42 8.52 -3.40
CA GLY A 90 -8.56 7.55 -2.71
C GLY A 90 -7.43 6.96 -3.58
N GLY A 91 -7.57 6.96 -4.91
CA GLY A 91 -6.56 6.47 -5.83
C GLY A 91 -6.23 4.98 -5.57
N ARG A 92 -4.94 4.64 -5.58
CA ARG A 92 -4.49 3.24 -5.47
C ARG A 92 -4.66 2.61 -4.08
N THR A 93 -4.98 3.38 -3.04
CA THR A 93 -5.27 2.80 -1.71
C THR A 93 -6.54 1.94 -1.71
N ASN A 94 -7.39 2.06 -2.73
CA ASN A 94 -8.59 1.22 -2.87
C ASN A 94 -8.29 -0.17 -3.45
N HIS A 95 -7.11 -0.41 -4.04
CA HIS A 95 -6.75 -1.66 -4.73
C HIS A 95 -5.42 -2.27 -4.28
N TRP A 96 -4.60 -1.55 -3.52
CA TRP A 96 -3.30 -2.06 -3.05
C TRP A 96 -3.41 -3.35 -2.23
N GLY A 97 -2.31 -4.13 -2.23
CA GLY A 97 -2.21 -5.39 -1.47
C GLY A 97 -2.03 -5.21 0.05
N ARG A 98 -2.08 -3.97 0.56
CA ARG A 98 -1.93 -3.62 1.98
C ARG A 98 -0.60 -4.01 2.63
N ILE A 99 0.45 -4.28 1.83
CA ILE A 99 1.82 -4.50 2.32
C ILE A 99 2.38 -3.16 2.77
N SER A 100 2.74 -3.09 4.05
CA SER A 100 3.13 -1.86 4.74
C SER A 100 4.47 -2.09 5.43
N LEU A 101 5.53 -2.03 4.63
CA LEU A 101 6.91 -2.13 5.08
C LEU A 101 7.48 -0.73 5.30
N ARG A 102 8.36 -0.59 6.30
CA ARG A 102 9.13 0.63 6.52
C ARG A 102 10.46 0.51 5.79
N PHE A 103 10.96 1.64 5.30
CA PHE A 103 12.38 1.75 5.01
C PHE A 103 13.16 1.61 6.32
N GLY A 104 14.36 1.04 6.27
CA GLY A 104 15.32 1.10 7.37
C GLY A 104 16.43 2.13 7.13
N PRO A 105 17.37 2.28 8.07
CA PRO A 105 18.45 3.27 7.99
C PRO A 105 19.27 3.20 6.70
N ASP A 106 19.54 1.99 6.19
CA ASP A 106 20.37 1.79 5.01
C ASP A 106 19.68 2.31 3.75
N ASP A 107 18.35 2.24 3.67
CA ASP A 107 17.58 2.71 2.50
C ASP A 107 17.74 4.22 2.28
N PHE A 108 18.02 4.99 3.34
CA PHE A 108 18.28 6.42 3.27
C PHE A 108 19.73 6.76 2.88
N LYS A 109 20.66 5.79 2.93
CA LYS A 109 22.11 6.01 2.78
C LYS A 109 22.77 5.06 1.77
N ARG A 110 22.03 4.59 0.75
CA ARG A 110 22.52 3.60 -0.22
C ARG A 110 23.76 4.08 -0.98
N LYS A 111 23.86 5.36 -1.36
CA LYS A 111 25.05 5.87 -2.06
C LYS A 111 26.29 5.76 -1.18
N SER A 112 26.19 6.07 0.10
CA SER A 112 27.30 5.88 1.05
C SER A 112 27.67 4.41 1.29
N ILE A 113 26.74 3.48 1.11
CA ILE A 113 26.94 2.04 1.37
C ILE A 113 27.51 1.32 0.15
N ASP A 114 26.87 1.45 -1.01
CA ASP A 114 27.20 0.69 -2.23
C ASP A 114 27.60 1.56 -3.43
N GLY A 115 27.60 2.89 -3.28
CA GLY A 115 27.94 3.84 -4.33
C GLY A 115 26.82 4.08 -5.35
N LEU A 116 25.65 3.47 -5.19
CA LEU A 116 24.53 3.56 -6.14
C LEU A 116 23.43 4.51 -5.64
N GLY A 117 22.79 5.19 -6.57
CA GLY A 117 21.71 6.13 -6.27
C GLY A 117 22.20 7.39 -5.57
N GLU A 118 21.39 7.95 -4.67
CA GLU A 118 21.71 9.14 -3.89
C GLU A 118 21.31 8.94 -2.43
N ASP A 119 22.08 9.52 -1.53
CA ASP A 119 21.70 9.59 -0.11
C ASP A 119 20.60 10.62 0.07
N TRP A 120 19.61 10.25 0.88
CA TRP A 120 18.56 11.17 1.27
C TRP A 120 19.15 12.23 2.20
N PRO A 121 18.65 13.48 2.14
CA PRO A 121 19.07 14.56 3.04
C PRO A 121 18.54 14.42 4.47
N ILE A 122 17.81 13.34 4.75
CA ILE A 122 17.23 12.95 6.04
C ILE A 122 17.65 11.51 6.39
N GLY A 123 17.48 11.11 7.64
CA GLY A 123 17.67 9.75 8.15
C GLY A 123 16.35 9.05 8.48
N TYR A 124 16.45 7.77 8.87
CA TYR A 124 15.30 7.00 9.33
C TYR A 124 14.67 7.63 10.59
N GLU A 125 15.49 8.19 11.45
CA GLU A 125 15.15 8.78 12.74
C GLU A 125 14.30 10.05 12.57
N ASP A 126 14.49 10.78 11.46
CA ASP A 126 13.68 11.95 11.12
C ASP A 126 12.25 11.55 10.72
N ILE A 127 12.09 10.39 10.07
CA ILE A 127 10.81 9.92 9.55
C ILE A 127 10.09 8.94 10.49
N ALA A 128 10.82 8.28 11.40
CA ALA A 128 10.28 7.28 12.31
C ALA A 128 9.05 7.75 13.10
N PRO A 129 9.02 9.00 13.65
CA PRO A 129 7.82 9.51 14.32
C PRO A 129 6.58 9.59 13.42
N PHE A 130 6.76 9.81 12.11
CA PHE A 130 5.65 9.87 11.15
C PHE A 130 5.19 8.47 10.74
N TYR A 131 6.12 7.52 10.57
CA TYR A 131 5.75 6.11 10.40
C TYR A 131 4.94 5.61 11.61
N ASP A 132 5.35 5.97 12.82
CA ASP A 132 4.65 5.63 14.06
C ASP A 132 3.21 6.17 14.10
N GLN A 133 2.98 7.38 13.59
CA GLN A 133 1.64 7.94 13.47
C GLN A 133 0.79 7.16 12.46
N VAL A 134 1.37 6.82 11.30
CA VAL A 134 0.69 6.07 10.25
C VAL A 134 0.34 4.66 10.72
N ASP A 135 1.23 3.97 11.44
CA ASP A 135 0.96 2.62 11.95
C ASP A 135 -0.26 2.56 12.85
N ARG A 136 -0.38 3.54 13.76
CA ARG A 136 -1.55 3.67 14.66
C ARG A 136 -2.81 3.98 13.86
N LEU A 137 -2.70 4.82 12.83
CA LEU A 137 -3.83 5.20 11.98
C LEU A 137 -4.38 4.02 11.16
N ILE A 138 -3.51 3.23 10.53
CA ILE A 138 -3.93 2.22 9.55
C ILE A 138 -3.98 0.80 10.11
N GLY A 139 -3.37 0.56 11.27
CA GLY A 139 -3.28 -0.74 11.91
C GLY A 139 -2.49 -1.75 11.10
N VAL A 140 -1.20 -1.90 11.40
CA VAL A 140 -0.32 -2.88 10.75
C VAL A 140 -0.15 -4.08 11.67
N PHE A 141 -0.41 -5.30 11.23
CA PHE A 141 -0.04 -6.49 12.01
C PHE A 141 1.38 -6.95 11.68
N GLY A 142 2.05 -7.59 12.64
CA GLY A 142 3.39 -8.14 12.44
C GLY A 142 4.01 -8.67 13.73
N SER A 143 5.34 -8.75 13.74
CA SER A 143 6.15 -9.04 14.94
C SER A 143 7.46 -8.28 14.89
N ARG A 144 8.16 -8.26 16.04
CA ARG A 144 9.38 -7.48 16.25
C ARG A 144 10.59 -8.40 16.24
N GLU A 145 11.36 -8.32 15.17
CA GLU A 145 12.61 -9.05 15.02
C GLU A 145 13.84 -8.16 15.12
N ASN A 146 13.66 -6.83 15.23
CA ASN A 146 14.73 -5.84 15.23
C ASN A 146 15.68 -6.03 14.03
N LEU A 147 15.10 -6.22 12.83
CA LEU A 147 15.89 -6.32 11.62
C LEU A 147 16.63 -5.00 11.39
N PRO A 148 17.91 -5.06 10.96
CA PRO A 148 18.73 -3.86 10.78
C PRO A 148 18.19 -2.92 9.69
N ASN A 149 17.56 -3.51 8.65
CA ASN A 149 16.87 -2.80 7.57
C ASN A 149 15.57 -3.57 7.30
N ASP A 150 14.44 -2.88 7.07
CA ASP A 150 13.05 -3.32 7.36
C ASP A 150 12.67 -3.14 8.85
N SER A 151 12.71 -1.88 9.30
CA SER A 151 12.49 -1.52 10.70
C SER A 151 11.10 -1.88 11.22
N ASP A 152 11.05 -2.24 12.50
CA ASP A 152 9.80 -2.63 13.15
C ASP A 152 8.78 -1.48 13.18
N SER A 153 7.50 -1.85 13.10
CA SER A 153 6.34 -0.97 13.21
C SER A 153 5.69 -1.12 14.60
N ILE A 154 4.66 -0.31 14.85
CA ILE A 154 3.75 -0.49 15.97
C ILE A 154 2.71 -1.52 15.56
N PHE A 155 3.04 -2.79 15.84
CA PHE A 155 2.27 -3.91 15.33
C PHE A 155 1.03 -4.24 16.17
N LEU A 156 -0.07 -4.52 15.48
CA LEU A 156 -1.14 -5.37 15.97
C LEU A 156 -0.68 -6.84 16.01
N PRO A 157 -1.33 -7.69 16.82
CA PRO A 157 -1.01 -9.12 16.84
C PRO A 157 -1.14 -9.75 15.46
N ALA A 158 -0.10 -10.43 14.99
CA ALA A 158 -0.18 -11.18 13.74
C ALA A 158 -1.23 -12.30 13.81
N PRO A 159 -1.94 -12.61 12.71
CA PRO A 159 -2.85 -13.74 12.66
C PRO A 159 -2.09 -15.05 12.86
N LYS A 160 -2.80 -16.09 13.33
CA LYS A 160 -2.20 -17.42 13.47
C LYS A 160 -1.74 -17.92 12.09
N PRO A 161 -0.51 -18.45 11.97
CA PRO A 161 -0.01 -18.97 10.71
C PRO A 161 -0.84 -20.17 10.24
N ARG A 162 -1.02 -20.27 8.94
CA ARG A 162 -1.63 -21.40 8.23
C ARG A 162 -0.66 -22.59 8.20
N LEU A 163 -1.17 -23.77 7.84
CA LEU A 163 -0.38 -25.01 7.84
C LEU A 163 0.92 -24.91 7.02
N HIS A 164 0.87 -24.33 5.82
CA HIS A 164 2.07 -24.17 4.99
C HIS A 164 3.07 -23.15 5.57
N GLU A 165 2.59 -22.10 6.24
CA GLU A 165 3.45 -21.14 6.94
C GLU A 165 4.16 -21.76 8.14
N LEU A 166 3.50 -22.69 8.85
CA LEU A 166 4.13 -23.48 9.91
C LEU A 166 5.21 -24.41 9.36
N MET A 167 5.00 -25.02 8.19
CA MET A 167 6.01 -25.84 7.52
C MET A 167 7.22 -25.01 7.11
N ILE A 168 7.01 -23.82 6.52
CA ILE A 168 8.08 -22.87 6.17
C ILE A 168 8.84 -22.43 7.41
N LYS A 169 8.15 -22.03 8.48
CA LYS A 169 8.78 -21.61 9.75
C LYS A 169 9.63 -22.73 10.34
N LYS A 170 9.17 -23.99 10.28
CA LYS A 170 9.94 -25.16 10.76
C LYS A 170 11.18 -25.41 9.91
N ALA A 171 11.07 -25.31 8.58
CA ALA A 171 12.20 -25.49 7.67
C ALA A 171 13.25 -24.38 7.86
N ASN A 172 12.84 -23.12 7.84
CA ASN A 172 13.71 -21.97 8.02
C ASN A 172 14.42 -21.97 9.38
N LYS A 173 13.73 -22.37 10.45
CA LYS A 173 14.36 -22.54 11.76
C LYS A 173 15.53 -23.54 11.74
N ARG A 174 15.42 -24.64 10.98
CA ARG A 174 16.52 -25.62 10.83
C ARG A 174 17.69 -25.06 10.02
N LEU A 175 17.42 -24.11 9.13
CA LEU A 175 18.42 -23.47 8.26
C LEU A 175 19.01 -22.19 8.87
N GLY A 176 18.56 -21.76 10.06
CA GLY A 176 18.97 -20.48 10.64
C GLY A 176 18.44 -19.25 9.90
N ILE A 177 17.38 -19.41 9.09
CA ILE A 177 16.75 -18.32 8.34
C ILE A 177 15.62 -17.73 9.19
N THR A 178 15.63 -16.41 9.40
CA THR A 178 14.55 -15.72 10.12
C THR A 178 13.26 -15.74 9.30
N THR A 179 12.16 -16.18 9.91
CA THR A 179 10.82 -16.12 9.32
C THR A 179 9.94 -15.19 10.14
N ILE A 180 9.43 -14.16 9.48
CA ILE A 180 8.52 -13.17 10.06
C ILE A 180 7.12 -13.30 9.43
N PRO A 181 6.04 -12.96 10.14
CA PRO A 181 4.74 -12.73 9.51
C PRO A 181 4.85 -11.56 8.53
N SER A 182 4.06 -11.57 7.46
CA SER A 182 3.96 -10.41 6.59
C SER A 182 3.48 -9.18 7.37
N ARG A 183 3.94 -7.99 6.99
CA ARG A 183 3.55 -6.72 7.62
C ARG A 183 2.46 -6.09 6.76
N LEU A 184 1.22 -6.24 7.20
CA LEU A 184 0.03 -5.90 6.42
C LEU A 184 -0.91 -4.98 7.19
N SER A 185 -1.49 -3.99 6.50
CA SER A 185 -2.53 -3.10 7.03
C SER A 185 -3.91 -3.76 7.00
N ILE A 186 -4.05 -4.82 7.77
CA ILE A 186 -5.30 -5.57 7.98
C ILE A 186 -5.53 -5.64 9.48
N LEU A 187 -6.66 -5.12 9.93
CA LEU A 187 -6.96 -5.03 11.36
C LEU A 187 -7.14 -6.43 11.95
N THR A 188 -6.29 -6.79 12.91
CA THR A 188 -6.42 -7.98 13.76
C THR A 188 -6.93 -7.64 15.16
N ALA A 189 -7.02 -6.34 15.46
CA ALA A 189 -7.65 -5.75 16.63
C ALA A 189 -8.21 -4.36 16.24
N PRO A 190 -9.17 -3.79 16.99
CA PRO A 190 -9.62 -2.42 16.80
C PRO A 190 -8.45 -1.42 16.98
N VAL A 191 -8.40 -0.38 16.14
CA VAL A 191 -7.34 0.65 16.16
C VAL A 191 -7.83 2.06 16.46
N ASN A 192 -9.14 2.22 16.65
CA ASN A 192 -9.79 3.46 17.08
C ASN A 192 -10.93 3.07 18.05
N GLU A 193 -11.27 3.96 18.99
CA GLU A 193 -12.52 3.85 19.79
C GLU A 193 -13.76 4.07 18.90
#